data_AF-A0A8K0D7F9-F1
#
_entry.id   AF-A0A8K0D7F9-F1
#
_cell.length_a   1.000
_cell.length_b   1.000
_cell.length_c   1.000
_cell.angle_alpha   90.00
_cell.angle_beta   90.00
_cell.angle_gamma   90.00
#
_symmetry.space_group_name_H-M   'P 1'
#
loop_
_entity.id
_entity.type
_entity.pdbx_description
1 polymer ?
#
loop_
_entity_poly.entity_id
_entity_poly.type
_entity_poly.pdbx_seq_one_letter_code
_entity_poly.pdbx_strand_id
1 'polypeptide(L)'
;MEGNMKTNKSNNNCCVPQCCSTYKTPNVSLHRFPVYNKQLSDKWAIILKIGKKVSPYMKVCSLHFENSDYFFNKEYKSLKPKLKKNVVPSKNLLPRTTDLIINEEANKIRKTGLEARNQRKVEMKAAKESISPMEIMQDLLNSETLNAAENLLYFKEHPCNDLTVFKTTEDKSVQVNTFDDFKIWRIDTFIDINNKCNVLTSIVNIKHFKVLIKKKVI
;
A
#
# COMPACT_ATOMS: atom_id res chain seq x y z
N MET A 1 12.02 12.51 29.49
CA MET A 1 11.71 11.36 30.36
C MET A 1 11.50 10.15 29.48
N GLU A 2 12.57 9.41 29.20
CA GLU A 2 12.55 8.28 28.26
C GLU A 2 11.94 7.05 28.92
N GLY A 3 10.81 6.60 28.38
CA GLY A 3 10.03 5.48 28.90
C GLY A 3 10.75 4.15 28.66
N ASN A 4 11.31 3.59 29.73
CA ASN A 4 11.90 2.26 29.80
C ASN A 4 10.92 1.19 29.26
N MET A 5 11.22 0.63 28.08
CA MET A 5 10.41 -0.41 27.43
C MET A 5 10.60 -1.75 28.14
N LYS A 6 9.86 -1.94 29.24
CA LYS A 6 9.85 -3.18 30.04
C LYS A 6 9.39 -4.36 29.18
N THR A 7 10.33 -5.22 28.78
CA THR A 7 10.00 -6.49 28.13
C THR A 7 9.60 -7.52 29.20
N ASN A 8 8.31 -7.61 29.49
CA ASN A 8 7.81 -8.52 30.52
C ASN A 8 7.77 -9.97 30.02
N LYS A 9 8.50 -10.84 30.72
CA LYS A 9 8.76 -12.26 30.42
C LYS A 9 7.61 -13.21 30.84
N SER A 10 6.45 -12.70 31.25
CA SER A 10 5.32 -13.52 31.71
C SER A 10 4.24 -13.65 30.63
N ASN A 11 3.80 -14.88 30.38
CA ASN A 11 2.78 -15.27 29.38
C ASN A 11 1.35 -14.72 29.65
N ASN A 12 1.22 -13.68 30.47
CA ASN A 12 -0.03 -13.17 30.99
C ASN A 12 -0.28 -11.69 30.67
N ASN A 13 0.53 -11.12 29.77
CA ASN A 13 0.42 -9.74 29.33
C ASN A 13 0.04 -9.67 27.84
N CYS A 14 -0.54 -8.54 27.45
CA CYS A 14 -0.75 -8.22 26.04
C CYS A 14 0.61 -8.05 25.34
N CYS A 15 0.76 -8.63 24.15
CA CYS A 15 1.99 -8.53 23.35
C CYS A 15 2.05 -7.29 22.46
N VAL A 16 0.98 -6.48 22.42
CA VAL A 16 0.92 -5.25 21.61
C VAL A 16 1.86 -4.22 22.23
N PRO A 17 2.79 -3.62 21.46
CA PRO A 17 3.68 -2.59 22.01
C PRO A 17 2.85 -1.42 22.56
N GLN A 18 3.35 -0.78 23.63
CA GLN A 18 2.64 0.27 24.39
C GLN A 18 1.35 -0.16 25.10
N CYS A 19 0.89 -1.41 24.94
CA CYS A 19 -0.24 -1.92 25.70
C CYS A 19 0.23 -2.54 27.03
N CYS A 20 -0.26 -2.00 28.14
CA CYS A 20 0.05 -2.50 29.49
C CYS A 20 -1.03 -3.46 30.04
N SER A 21 -1.97 -3.91 29.21
CA SER A 21 -3.05 -4.80 29.63
C SER A 21 -2.53 -6.17 30.05
N THR A 22 -3.06 -6.70 31.15
CA THR A 22 -2.63 -7.99 31.72
C THR A 22 -3.84 -8.84 32.09
N TYR A 23 -3.64 -10.09 32.49
CA TYR A 23 -4.76 -10.92 32.97
C TYR A 23 -5.47 -10.35 34.21
N LYS A 24 -4.81 -9.45 34.95
CA LYS A 24 -5.36 -8.80 36.15
C LYS A 24 -6.20 -7.58 35.82
N THR A 25 -6.11 -7.04 34.59
CA THR A 25 -6.90 -5.86 34.24
C THR A 25 -8.39 -6.24 34.19
N PRO A 26 -9.26 -5.49 34.90
CA PRO A 26 -10.68 -5.83 34.97
C PRO A 26 -11.32 -5.73 33.57
N ASN A 27 -12.30 -6.60 33.30
CA ASN A 27 -13.06 -6.63 32.05
C ASN A 27 -12.23 -6.85 30.76
N VAL A 28 -11.01 -7.39 30.90
CA VAL A 28 -10.14 -7.66 29.75
C VAL A 28 -9.88 -9.16 29.63
N SER A 29 -10.15 -9.71 28.45
CA SER A 29 -9.77 -11.08 28.10
C SER A 29 -8.53 -11.09 27.21
N LEU A 30 -7.66 -12.08 27.41
CA LEU A 30 -6.47 -12.28 26.58
C LEU A 30 -6.70 -13.40 25.57
N HIS A 31 -6.53 -13.10 24.30
CA HIS A 31 -6.74 -14.01 23.16
C HIS A 31 -5.39 -14.41 22.57
N ARG A 32 -5.19 -15.71 22.30
CA ARG A 32 -3.98 -16.21 21.64
C ARG A 32 -4.07 -15.97 20.13
N PHE A 33 -2.91 -15.97 19.48
CA PHE A 33 -2.85 -15.94 18.03
C PHE A 33 -3.51 -17.18 17.41
N PRO A 34 -4.17 -17.05 16.24
CA PRO A 34 -4.76 -18.18 15.53
C PRO A 34 -3.71 -19.21 15.10
N VAL A 35 -3.69 -20.37 15.77
CA VAL A 35 -2.70 -21.43 15.51
C VAL A 35 -2.96 -22.14 14.17
N TYR A 36 -4.22 -22.34 13.82
CA TYR A 36 -4.62 -23.07 12.61
C TYR A 36 -4.50 -22.25 11.32
N ASN A 37 -4.37 -20.92 11.42
CA ASN A 37 -4.31 -20.04 10.24
C ASN A 37 -3.10 -19.13 10.35
N LYS A 38 -1.98 -19.60 9.78
CA LYS A 38 -0.72 -18.85 9.76
C LYS A 38 -0.86 -17.49 9.07
N GLN A 39 -1.61 -17.41 7.97
CA GLN A 39 -1.81 -16.14 7.26
C GLN A 39 -2.53 -15.12 8.13
N LEU A 40 -3.52 -15.55 8.92
CA LEU A 40 -4.22 -14.68 9.86
C LEU A 40 -3.32 -14.25 11.02
N SER A 41 -2.49 -15.17 11.53
CA SER A 41 -1.47 -14.85 12.53
C SER A 41 -0.46 -13.81 12.03
N ASP A 42 0.01 -13.96 10.79
CA ASP A 42 0.93 -13.02 10.15
C ASP A 42 0.25 -11.65 9.97
N LYS A 43 -1.03 -11.61 9.56
CA LYS A 43 -1.83 -10.37 9.50
C LYS A 43 -1.93 -9.68 10.86
N TRP A 44 -2.19 -10.43 11.95
CA TRP A 44 -2.23 -9.87 13.29
C TRP A 44 -0.88 -9.24 13.67
N ALA A 45 0.23 -9.91 13.36
CA ALA A 45 1.57 -9.40 13.66
C ALA A 45 1.85 -8.06 12.97
N ILE A 46 1.47 -7.94 11.70
CA ILE A 46 1.63 -6.73 10.89
C ILE A 46 0.78 -5.59 11.46
N ILE A 47 -0.50 -5.85 11.72
CA ILE A 47 -1.45 -4.83 12.21
C ILE A 47 -1.04 -4.30 13.59
N LEU A 48 -0.60 -5.20 14.47
CA LEU A 48 -0.17 -4.87 15.83
C LEU A 48 1.28 -4.36 15.88
N LYS A 49 1.96 -4.27 14.73
CA LYS A 49 3.37 -3.83 14.59
C LYS A 49 4.33 -4.61 15.51
N ILE A 50 4.15 -5.91 15.59
CA ILE A 50 5.01 -6.79 16.36
C ILE A 50 6.25 -7.09 15.50
N GLY A 51 7.37 -6.42 15.80
CA GLY A 51 8.65 -6.62 15.10
C GLY A 51 9.39 -7.92 15.46
N LYS A 52 8.79 -8.79 16.29
CA LYS A 52 9.36 -10.08 16.72
C LYS A 52 8.58 -11.22 16.09
N LYS A 53 9.24 -12.38 15.93
CA LYS A 53 8.56 -13.61 15.50
C LYS A 53 7.41 -13.93 16.46
N VAL A 54 6.21 -14.13 15.91
CA VAL A 54 5.03 -14.51 16.70
C VAL A 54 5.28 -15.86 17.36
N SER A 55 5.14 -15.90 18.68
CA SER A 55 5.19 -17.12 19.47
C SER A 55 3.77 -17.61 19.79
N PRO A 56 3.50 -18.92 19.86
CA PRO A 56 2.18 -19.46 20.19
C PRO A 56 1.65 -19.07 21.58
N TYR A 57 2.53 -18.54 22.44
CA TYR A 57 2.19 -18.06 23.77
C TYR A 57 1.83 -16.57 23.82
N MET A 58 2.04 -15.83 22.73
CA MET A 58 1.66 -14.42 22.64
C MET A 58 0.15 -14.26 22.70
N LYS A 59 -0.29 -13.22 23.41
CA LYS A 59 -1.71 -12.92 23.62
C LYS A 59 -2.00 -11.45 23.37
N VAL A 60 -3.17 -11.18 22.82
CA VAL A 60 -3.70 -9.84 22.53
C VAL A 60 -4.93 -9.63 23.42
N CYS A 61 -5.04 -8.46 24.06
CA CYS A 61 -6.18 -8.15 24.91
C CYS A 61 -7.44 -7.79 24.10
N SER A 62 -8.61 -7.93 24.73
CA SER A 62 -9.91 -7.63 24.11
C SER A 62 -10.08 -6.19 23.65
N LEU A 63 -9.33 -5.26 24.23
CA LEU A 63 -9.36 -3.83 23.86
C LEU A 63 -8.91 -3.57 22.42
N HIS A 64 -8.27 -4.54 21.75
CA HIS A 64 -7.86 -4.41 20.36
C HIS A 64 -8.90 -4.94 19.37
N PHE A 65 -10.01 -5.50 19.85
CA PHE A 65 -11.10 -6.02 19.03
C PHE A 65 -12.37 -5.21 19.29
N GLU A 66 -13.31 -5.26 18.37
CA GLU A 66 -14.62 -4.67 18.57
C GLU A 66 -15.56 -5.69 19.25
N ASN A 67 -16.55 -5.20 20.00
CA ASN A 67 -17.52 -6.09 20.65
C ASN A 67 -18.28 -6.95 19.62
N SER A 68 -18.48 -6.44 18.41
CA SER A 68 -19.11 -7.13 17.27
C SER A 68 -18.28 -8.32 16.75
N ASP A 69 -16.98 -8.37 17.02
CA ASP A 69 -16.08 -9.45 16.59
C ASP A 69 -16.23 -10.73 17.42
N TYR A 70 -16.93 -10.63 18.55
CA TYR A 70 -17.14 -11.75 19.46
C TYR A 70 -18.41 -12.53 19.12
N PHE A 71 -18.41 -13.81 19.46
CA PHE A 71 -19.64 -14.59 19.53
C PHE A 71 -20.45 -14.14 20.76
N PHE A 72 -21.55 -13.43 20.52
CA PHE A 72 -22.54 -13.15 21.57
C PHE A 72 -23.36 -14.41 21.83
N ASN A 73 -22.94 -15.23 22.79
CA ASN A 73 -23.81 -16.28 23.30
C ASN A 73 -24.68 -15.70 24.43
N LYS A 74 -25.98 -15.49 24.15
CA LYS A 74 -26.93 -14.93 25.11
C LYS A 74 -27.19 -15.87 26.31
N GLU A 75 -26.92 -17.17 26.16
CA GLU A 75 -27.27 -18.19 27.16
C GLU A 75 -26.20 -18.40 28.23
N TYR A 76 -24.94 -17.99 28.01
CA TYR A 76 -23.84 -18.26 28.94
C TYR A 76 -22.96 -17.03 29.17
N LYS A 77 -23.33 -16.20 30.14
CA LYS A 77 -22.52 -15.04 30.61
C LYS A 77 -21.17 -15.45 31.21
N SER A 78 -21.00 -16.71 31.59
CA SER A 78 -19.85 -17.22 32.35
C SER A 78 -18.67 -17.70 31.50
N LEU A 79 -18.84 -17.81 30.18
CA LEU A 79 -17.78 -18.27 29.28
C LEU A 79 -16.95 -17.09 28.76
N LYS A 80 -15.62 -17.23 28.79
CA LYS A 80 -14.71 -16.24 28.21
C LYS A 80 -15.09 -16.00 26.75
N PRO A 81 -15.22 -14.73 26.32
CA PRO A 81 -15.70 -14.42 24.98
C PRO A 81 -14.74 -14.96 23.92
N LYS A 82 -15.28 -15.65 22.91
CA LYS A 82 -14.52 -16.21 21.79
C LYS A 82 -14.64 -15.29 20.58
N LEU A 83 -13.50 -15.03 19.92
CA LEU A 83 -13.47 -14.27 18.67
C LEU A 83 -14.06 -15.11 17.54
N LYS A 84 -14.76 -14.44 16.60
CA LYS A 84 -15.20 -15.05 15.34
C LYS A 84 -14.01 -15.52 14.50
N LYS A 85 -14.27 -16.42 13.57
CA LYS A 85 -13.25 -16.89 12.62
C LYS A 85 -12.79 -15.72 11.75
N ASN A 86 -11.48 -15.64 11.49
CA ASN A 86 -10.86 -14.63 10.61
C ASN A 86 -10.92 -13.18 11.08
N VAL A 87 -11.30 -12.92 12.32
CA VAL A 87 -11.22 -11.58 12.91
C VAL A 87 -9.77 -11.11 12.98
N VAL A 88 -9.57 -9.82 12.73
CA VAL A 88 -8.30 -9.13 12.91
C VAL A 88 -8.47 -8.01 13.95
N PRO A 89 -7.43 -7.70 14.75
CA PRO A 89 -7.47 -6.56 15.65
C PRO A 89 -7.69 -5.26 14.85
N SER A 90 -8.56 -4.39 15.32
CA SER A 90 -8.94 -3.16 14.61
C SER A 90 -8.90 -1.92 15.50
N LYS A 91 -8.91 -2.08 16.83
CA LYS A 91 -8.95 -0.99 17.81
C LYS A 91 -7.61 -0.80 18.52
N ASN A 92 -7.40 0.41 19.03
CA ASN A 92 -6.22 0.78 19.83
C ASN A 92 -4.91 0.35 19.18
N LEU A 93 -4.85 0.49 17.85
CA LEU A 93 -3.66 0.20 17.06
C LEU A 93 -2.70 1.36 17.22
N LEU A 94 -1.40 1.03 17.25
CA LEU A 94 -0.37 2.06 17.31
C LEU A 94 -0.48 2.96 16.08
N PRO A 95 -0.46 4.29 16.24
CA PRO A 95 -0.46 5.21 15.11
C PRO A 95 0.77 4.92 14.22
N ARG A 96 0.62 5.02 12.90
CA ARG A 96 1.78 4.94 12.01
C ARG A 96 2.68 6.13 12.34
N THR A 97 3.99 5.94 12.26
CA THR A 97 4.95 7.04 12.49
C THR A 97 4.66 8.24 11.59
N THR A 98 4.17 8.02 10.37
CA THR A 98 3.67 9.06 9.46
C THR A 98 2.44 9.79 10.00
N ASP A 99 1.59 9.11 10.78
CA ASP A 99 0.37 9.69 11.36
C ASP A 99 0.70 10.57 12.56
N LEU A 100 1.84 10.34 13.21
CA LEU A 100 2.36 11.18 14.30
C LEU A 100 3.00 12.47 13.78
N ILE A 101 3.47 12.48 12.54
CA ILE A 101 3.89 13.71 11.84
C ILE A 101 2.63 14.40 11.32
N ILE A 102 1.81 14.91 12.25
CA ILE A 102 0.69 15.79 11.90
C ILE A 102 1.30 17.13 11.52
N ASN A 103 1.68 17.30 10.26
CA ASN A 103 1.81 18.64 9.73
C ASN A 103 0.39 19.12 9.40
N GLU A 104 -0.21 19.89 10.31
CA GLU A 104 -1.56 20.44 10.15
C GLU A 104 -1.72 21.20 8.83
N GLU A 105 -0.66 21.87 8.39
CA GLU A 105 -0.63 22.59 7.12
C GLU A 105 -0.64 21.63 5.92
N ALA A 106 0.16 20.57 5.96
CA ALA A 106 0.14 19.53 4.93
C ALA A 106 -1.22 18.80 4.86
N ASN A 107 -1.87 18.56 6.00
CA ASN A 107 -3.20 17.97 6.07
C ASN A 107 -4.29 18.90 5.52
N LYS A 108 -4.21 20.21 5.81
CA LYS A 108 -5.08 21.24 5.21
C LYS A 108 -4.89 21.26 3.70
N ILE A 109 -3.65 21.31 3.21
CA ILE A 109 -3.32 21.28 1.76
C ILE A 109 -3.87 20.02 1.09
N ARG A 110 -3.73 18.86 1.73
CA ARG A 110 -4.23 17.60 1.18
C ARG A 110 -5.76 17.57 1.11
N LYS A 111 -6.43 18.08 2.13
CA LYS A 111 -7.90 18.15 2.20
C LYS A 111 -8.45 19.11 1.13
N THR A 112 -7.90 20.33 1.05
CA THR A 112 -8.31 21.32 0.05
C THR A 112 -8.02 20.82 -1.38
N GLY A 113 -6.89 20.17 -1.61
CA GLY A 113 -6.56 19.57 -2.91
C GLY A 113 -7.53 18.45 -3.32
N LEU A 114 -7.98 17.63 -2.37
CA LEU A 114 -8.99 16.59 -2.62
C LEU A 114 -10.36 17.21 -2.97
N GLU A 115 -10.77 18.23 -2.22
CA GLU A 115 -12.02 18.96 -2.45
C GLU A 115 -12.02 19.63 -3.82
N ALA A 116 -10.94 20.34 -4.18
CA ALA A 116 -10.78 20.96 -5.51
C ALA A 116 -10.81 19.92 -6.65
N ARG A 117 -10.19 18.75 -6.45
CA ARG A 117 -10.22 17.66 -7.46
C ARG A 117 -11.63 17.11 -7.64
N ASN A 118 -12.37 16.93 -6.55
CA ASN A 118 -13.75 16.46 -6.61
C ASN A 118 -14.64 17.48 -7.28
N GLN A 119 -14.47 18.76 -6.99
CA GLN A 119 -15.19 19.85 -7.62
C GLN A 119 -14.94 19.87 -9.14
N ARG A 120 -13.68 19.78 -9.59
CA ARG A 120 -13.37 19.67 -11.03
C ARG A 120 -14.02 18.47 -11.70
N LYS A 121 -14.14 17.33 -11.02
CA LYS A 121 -14.85 16.16 -11.58
C LYS A 121 -16.34 16.44 -11.77
N VAL A 122 -16.97 17.14 -10.83
CA VAL A 122 -18.38 17.55 -10.93
C VAL A 122 -18.55 18.55 -12.07
N GLU A 123 -17.69 19.56 -12.15
CA GLU A 123 -17.71 20.57 -13.21
C GLU A 123 -17.46 19.98 -14.59
N MET A 124 -16.47 19.09 -14.75
CA MET A 124 -16.24 18.38 -16.02
C MET A 124 -17.42 17.49 -16.41
N LYS A 125 -18.11 16.89 -15.44
CA LYS A 125 -19.30 16.10 -15.72
C LYS A 125 -20.45 17.00 -16.19
N ALA A 126 -20.68 18.12 -15.51
CA ALA A 126 -21.69 19.11 -15.90
C ALA A 126 -21.39 19.73 -17.29
N ALA A 127 -20.13 20.07 -17.58
CA ALA A 127 -19.72 20.64 -18.87
C ALA A 127 -19.91 19.67 -20.04
N LYS A 128 -19.76 18.36 -19.82
CA LYS A 128 -20.07 17.34 -20.84
C LYS A 128 -21.57 17.19 -21.09
N GLU A 129 -22.40 17.48 -20.09
CA GLU A 129 -23.86 17.38 -20.18
C GLU A 129 -24.50 18.66 -20.75
N SER A 130 -23.78 19.79 -20.78
CA SER A 130 -24.27 21.09 -21.26
C SER A 130 -23.94 21.42 -22.72
N ILE A 131 -23.23 20.57 -23.46
CA ILE A 131 -22.88 20.83 -24.87
C ILE A 131 -24.13 20.66 -25.74
N SER A 132 -24.56 21.75 -26.38
CA SER A 132 -25.73 21.78 -27.27
C SER A 132 -25.44 20.98 -28.56
N PRO A 133 -26.39 20.15 -29.07
CA PRO A 133 -26.23 19.45 -30.34
C PRO A 133 -25.88 20.35 -31.54
N MET A 134 -26.24 21.64 -31.46
CA MET A 134 -26.02 22.63 -32.51
C MET A 134 -24.58 23.19 -32.52
N GLU A 135 -23.90 23.26 -31.36
CA GLU A 135 -22.49 23.66 -31.27
C GLU A 135 -21.55 22.57 -31.81
N ILE A 136 -21.89 21.30 -31.59
CA ILE A 136 -21.14 20.15 -32.13
C ILE A 136 -21.08 20.19 -33.66
N MET A 137 -22.18 20.57 -34.31
CA MET A 137 -22.24 20.63 -35.78
C MET A 137 -21.40 21.78 -36.34
N GLN A 138 -21.31 22.90 -35.62
CA GLN A 138 -20.49 24.04 -36.01
C GLN A 138 -18.98 23.73 -35.88
N ASP A 139 -18.58 23.02 -34.83
CA ASP A 139 -17.18 22.60 -34.62
C ASP A 139 -16.75 21.56 -35.65
N LEU A 140 -17.59 20.57 -36.00
CA LEU A 140 -17.27 19.55 -37.01
C LEU A 140 -17.04 20.12 -38.43
N LEU A 141 -17.55 21.32 -38.72
CA LEU A 141 -17.34 22.03 -39.98
C LEU A 141 -16.17 23.03 -39.93
N ASN A 142 -15.54 23.21 -38.76
CA ASN A 142 -14.39 24.10 -38.61
C ASN A 142 -13.13 23.46 -39.20
N SER A 143 -12.55 24.09 -40.22
CA SER A 143 -11.37 23.61 -40.95
C SER A 143 -10.16 23.32 -40.07
N GLU A 144 -9.99 24.04 -38.96
CA GLU A 144 -8.89 23.78 -38.02
C GLU A 144 -9.08 22.45 -37.27
N THR A 145 -10.33 22.13 -36.90
CA THR A 145 -10.65 20.87 -36.20
C THR A 145 -10.54 19.67 -37.14
N LEU A 146 -10.93 19.83 -38.41
CA LEU A 146 -10.77 18.81 -39.45
C LEU A 146 -9.29 18.52 -39.70
N ASN A 147 -8.48 19.57 -39.89
CA ASN A 147 -7.02 19.42 -40.04
C ASN A 147 -6.39 18.76 -38.80
N ALA A 148 -6.82 19.10 -37.58
CA ALA A 148 -6.32 18.47 -36.36
C ALA A 148 -6.72 16.98 -36.27
N ALA A 149 -7.94 16.62 -36.68
CA ALA A 149 -8.41 15.24 -36.72
C ALA A 149 -7.67 14.41 -37.78
N GLU A 150 -7.45 14.97 -38.97
CA GLU A 150 -6.68 14.36 -40.06
C GLU A 150 -5.22 14.12 -39.64
N ASN A 151 -4.59 15.10 -38.98
CA ASN A 151 -3.25 14.94 -38.43
C ASN A 151 -3.18 13.81 -37.39
N LEU A 152 -4.16 13.71 -36.48
CA LEU A 152 -4.23 12.62 -35.50
C LEU A 152 -4.41 11.24 -36.14
N LEU A 153 -5.22 11.15 -37.21
CA LEU A 153 -5.39 9.92 -38.00
C LEU A 153 -4.08 9.52 -38.68
N TYR A 154 -3.38 10.48 -39.29
CA TYR A 154 -2.07 10.27 -39.90
C TYR A 154 -1.04 9.72 -38.89
N PHE A 155 -0.94 10.31 -37.69
CA PHE A 155 -0.04 9.83 -36.63
C PHE A 155 -0.42 8.46 -36.08
N LYS A 156 -1.71 8.08 -36.11
CA LYS A 156 -2.18 6.76 -35.68
C LYS A 156 -1.82 5.67 -36.68
N GLU A 157 -1.87 5.98 -37.96
CA GLU A 157 -1.52 5.06 -39.04
C GLU A 157 0.00 4.97 -39.27
N HIS A 158 0.74 6.02 -38.91
CA HIS A 158 2.18 6.13 -39.09
C HIS A 158 2.85 6.48 -37.77
N PRO A 159 2.98 5.54 -36.82
CA PRO A 159 3.68 5.78 -35.57
C PRO A 159 5.14 6.11 -35.86
N CYS A 160 5.51 7.36 -35.62
CA CYS A 160 6.87 7.84 -35.76
C CYS A 160 7.76 7.17 -34.69
N ASN A 161 8.85 6.53 -35.11
CA ASN A 161 9.89 6.00 -34.23
C ASN A 161 10.85 7.08 -33.70
N ASP A 162 10.68 8.36 -34.06
CA ASP A 162 11.52 9.43 -33.53
C ASP A 162 11.06 9.86 -32.14
N LEU A 163 11.64 9.19 -31.13
CA LEU A 163 11.73 9.68 -29.76
C LEU A 163 12.64 10.92 -29.69
N THR A 164 12.22 12.04 -30.24
CA THR A 164 12.70 13.34 -29.79
C THR A 164 11.54 14.32 -29.82
N VAL A 165 11.36 15.09 -28.74
CA VAL A 165 10.30 16.10 -28.58
C VAL A 165 8.94 15.56 -28.08
N PHE A 166 8.97 14.70 -27.05
CA PHE A 166 7.99 14.85 -25.97
C PHE A 166 8.78 15.02 -24.67
N LYS A 167 8.63 16.18 -24.01
CA LYS A 167 9.01 16.30 -22.61
C LYS A 167 8.04 15.41 -21.83
N THR A 168 8.41 14.14 -21.69
CA THR A 168 7.76 13.25 -20.74
C THR A 168 7.92 13.90 -19.36
N THR A 169 6.81 14.18 -18.69
CA THR A 169 6.88 14.44 -17.25
C THR A 169 7.36 13.15 -16.62
N GLU A 170 8.63 13.09 -16.23
CA GLU A 170 9.14 11.97 -15.45
C GLU A 170 8.29 11.85 -14.18
N ASP A 171 7.60 10.72 -14.05
CA ASP A 171 6.88 10.38 -12.85
C ASP A 171 7.94 10.11 -11.77
N LYS A 172 8.21 11.12 -10.93
CA LYS A 172 9.11 10.99 -9.79
C LYS A 172 8.44 10.04 -8.80
N SER A 173 8.72 8.76 -8.96
CA SER A 173 8.34 7.75 -7.99
C SER A 173 8.78 8.20 -6.60
N VAL A 174 7.81 8.33 -5.69
CA VAL A 174 8.07 8.61 -4.28
C VAL A 174 8.74 7.38 -3.70
N GLN A 175 10.07 7.43 -3.56
CA GLN A 175 10.82 6.34 -2.95
C GLN A 175 10.47 6.24 -1.46
N VAL A 176 9.78 5.17 -1.06
CA VAL A 176 9.72 4.75 0.33
C VAL A 176 11.02 4.03 0.66
N ASN A 177 11.75 4.50 1.68
CA ASN A 177 12.94 3.80 2.19
C ASN A 177 12.52 2.46 2.81
N THR A 178 12.46 1.41 1.99
CA THR A 178 12.40 0.01 2.45
C THR A 178 13.83 -0.51 2.51
N PHE A 179 14.59 -0.07 3.51
CA PHE A 179 16.01 -0.40 3.62
C PHE A 179 16.29 -1.83 4.13
N ASP A 180 15.25 -2.62 4.46
CA ASP A 180 15.43 -3.94 5.09
C ASP A 180 14.98 -5.17 4.25
N ASP A 181 14.47 -4.99 3.03
CA ASP A 181 13.96 -6.11 2.21
C ASP A 181 14.81 -6.46 0.97
N PHE A 182 16.06 -5.97 0.89
CA PHE A 182 16.98 -6.41 -0.15
C PHE A 182 17.50 -7.82 0.16
N LYS A 183 16.68 -8.85 -0.13
CA LYS A 183 17.25 -10.00 -0.85
C LYS A 183 17.95 -9.40 -2.05
N ILE A 184 19.28 -9.37 -2.03
CA ILE A 184 20.14 -8.83 -3.08
C ILE A 184 19.52 -9.21 -4.43
N TRP A 185 18.87 -8.24 -5.08
CA TRP A 185 18.22 -8.43 -6.37
C TRP A 185 19.34 -8.63 -7.37
N ARG A 186 19.70 -9.89 -7.60
CA ARG A 186 20.76 -10.16 -8.55
C ARG A 186 20.18 -10.01 -9.95
N ILE A 187 20.70 -9.05 -10.69
CA ILE A 187 20.25 -8.70 -12.04
C ILE A 187 20.34 -9.89 -13.02
N ASP A 188 21.17 -10.90 -12.69
CA ASP A 188 21.29 -12.17 -13.41
C ASP A 188 20.06 -13.08 -13.30
N THR A 189 19.16 -12.86 -12.33
CA THR A 189 17.89 -13.58 -12.20
C THR A 189 16.79 -13.01 -13.10
N PHE A 190 16.89 -11.73 -13.47
CA PHE A 190 15.91 -11.06 -14.35
C PHE A 190 16.28 -11.16 -15.83
N ILE A 191 17.58 -11.08 -16.13
CA ILE A 191 18.11 -11.20 -17.48
C ILE A 191 18.56 -12.65 -17.66
N ASP A 192 17.61 -13.49 -18.03
CA ASP A 192 17.73 -14.93 -18.17
C ASP A 192 17.78 -15.41 -19.64
N ILE A 193 17.42 -14.53 -20.58
CA ILE A 193 17.34 -14.81 -22.02
C ILE A 193 18.04 -13.71 -22.84
N ASN A 194 18.64 -14.08 -23.98
CA ASN A 194 19.38 -13.18 -24.88
C ASN A 194 18.56 -11.96 -25.33
N ASN A 195 17.29 -12.14 -25.70
CA ASN A 195 16.44 -11.02 -26.14
C ASN A 195 16.30 -9.94 -25.04
N LYS A 196 16.07 -10.36 -23.78
CA LYS A 196 16.01 -9.42 -22.64
C LYS A 196 17.37 -8.76 -22.38
N CYS A 197 18.46 -9.52 -22.50
CA CYS A 197 19.83 -9.01 -22.34
C CYS A 197 20.15 -7.93 -23.39
N ASN A 198 19.78 -8.17 -24.65
CA ASN A 198 20.06 -7.25 -25.75
C ASN A 198 19.24 -5.95 -25.60
N VAL A 199 17.95 -6.07 -25.28
CA VAL A 199 17.08 -4.89 -25.09
C VAL A 199 17.56 -4.01 -23.93
N LEU A 200 18.03 -4.60 -22.83
CA LEU A 200 18.34 -3.84 -21.61
C LEU A 200 19.79 -3.38 -21.51
N THR A 201 20.72 -4.09 -22.13
CA THR A 201 22.17 -3.83 -21.96
C THR A 201 22.92 -3.69 -23.27
N SER A 202 22.24 -3.87 -24.41
CA SER A 202 22.85 -3.97 -25.75
C SER A 202 23.87 -5.12 -25.89
N ILE A 203 23.93 -6.04 -24.91
CA ILE A 203 24.75 -7.24 -24.97
C ILE A 203 23.93 -8.36 -25.59
N VAL A 204 24.36 -8.80 -26.76
CA VAL A 204 23.65 -9.83 -27.56
C VAL A 204 23.65 -11.20 -26.88
N ASN A 205 24.70 -11.54 -26.12
CA ASN A 205 24.87 -12.86 -25.53
C ASN A 205 24.88 -12.82 -24.00
N ILE A 206 23.91 -13.51 -23.40
CA ILE A 206 23.77 -13.62 -21.94
C ILE A 206 24.99 -14.25 -21.25
N LYS A 207 25.75 -15.11 -21.94
CA LYS A 207 26.98 -15.70 -21.37
C LYS A 207 28.02 -14.62 -21.10
N HIS A 208 28.17 -13.64 -21.99
CA HIS A 208 29.09 -12.51 -21.79
C HIS A 208 28.61 -11.62 -20.64
N PHE A 209 27.30 -11.33 -20.59
CA PHE A 209 26.70 -10.59 -19.49
C PHE A 209 26.94 -11.23 -18.11
N LYS A 210 26.77 -12.55 -18.00
CA LYS A 210 27.01 -13.29 -16.75
C LYS A 210 28.49 -13.26 -16.33
N VAL A 211 29.42 -13.26 -17.27
CA VAL A 211 30.87 -13.11 -16.98
C VAL A 211 31.18 -11.69 -16.49
N LEU A 212 30.58 -10.66 -17.11
CA LEU A 212 30.78 -9.26 -16.72
C LEU A 212 30.25 -8.97 -15.31
N ILE A 213 29.08 -9.49 -14.96
CA ILE A 213 28.55 -9.35 -13.59
C ILE A 213 29.46 -10.02 -12.57
N LYS A 214 29.94 -11.23 -12.86
CA LYS A 214 30.85 -11.97 -11.97
C LYS A 214 32.18 -11.25 -11.76
N LYS A 215 32.64 -10.45 -12.73
CA LYS A 215 33.88 -9.67 -12.64
C LYS A 215 33.74 -8.32 -11.92
N LYS A 216 32.52 -7.81 -11.71
CA LYS A 216 32.25 -6.48 -11.13
C LYS A 216 31.65 -6.50 -9.72
N VAL A 217 31.82 -7.60 -8.98
CA VAL A 217 31.57 -7.62 -7.53
C VAL A 217 32.90 -7.40 -6.80
N ILE A 218 33.30 -6.13 -6.68
CA ILE A 218 34.17 -5.59 -5.61
C ILE A 218 33.40 -4.42 -5.02
#